data_AF-A0A5A7STC9-F1
#
_entry.id   AF-A0A5A7STC9-F1
#
_cell.length_a   1.000
_cell.length_b   1.000
_cell.length_c   1.000
_cell.angle_alpha   90.00
_cell.angle_beta   90.00
_cell.angle_gamma   90.00
#
_symmetry.space_group_name_H-M   'P 1'
#
loop_
_entity.id
_entity.type
_entity.pdbx_description
1 polymer ?
#
loop_
_entity_poly.entity_id
_entity_poly.type
_entity_poly.pdbx_seq_one_letter_code
_entity_poly.pdbx_strand_id
1 'polypeptide(L)'
;MYCTGKSLLLYNIVLHVMRLGFDDMRWHRDKHVEIDDVLRHPTDVEGWKHFDSNFPNFAFDPWNVCLGLASNGFNPFGQMSTSYSLWHVMLLPYNLPPWKCMKETNFFMSLLILSPRSPGREIDVYLQPTID
;
A
#
# COMPACT_ATOMS: atom_id res chain seq x y z
N MET A 1 -12.82 -7.07 -19.06
CA MET A 1 -13.02 -5.81 -18.31
C MET A 1 -11.89 -5.64 -17.29
N TYR A 2 -10.64 -5.49 -17.74
CA TYR A 2 -9.46 -5.37 -16.85
C TYR A 2 -8.44 -4.32 -17.30
N CYS A 3 -8.73 -3.56 -18.36
CA CYS A 3 -7.78 -2.56 -18.88
C CYS A 3 -8.06 -1.12 -18.42
N THR A 4 -9.31 -0.77 -18.10
CA THR A 4 -9.66 0.60 -17.68
C THR A 4 -9.29 0.89 -16.21
N GLY A 5 -9.37 -0.12 -15.33
CA GLY A 5 -9.19 0.05 -13.88
C GLY A 5 -7.76 0.36 -13.43
N LYS A 6 -6.75 -0.28 -14.03
CA LYS A 6 -5.34 -0.07 -13.61
C LYS A 6 -4.85 1.34 -13.90
N SER A 7 -5.12 1.84 -15.11
CA SER A 7 -4.69 3.18 -15.53
C SER A 7 -5.35 4.27 -14.67
N LEU A 8 -6.63 4.10 -14.33
CA LEU A 8 -7.35 5.00 -13.44
C LEU A 8 -6.81 4.96 -12.00
N LEU A 9 -6.49 3.76 -11.48
CA LEU A 9 -5.90 3.61 -10.14
C LEU A 9 -4.53 4.29 -10.07
N LEU A 10 -3.63 4.01 -11.02
CA LEU A 10 -2.32 4.64 -11.10
C LEU A 10 -2.44 6.17 -11.20
N TYR A 11 -3.35 6.66 -12.05
CA TYR A 11 -3.60 8.10 -12.17
C TYR A 11 -4.09 8.72 -10.85
N ASN A 12 -5.01 8.06 -10.13
CA ASN A 12 -5.51 8.55 -8.84
C ASN A 12 -4.43 8.54 -7.75
N ILE A 13 -3.60 7.49 -7.71
CA ILE A 13 -2.46 7.42 -6.79
C ILE A 13 -1.48 8.55 -7.09
N VAL A 14 -1.06 8.70 -8.36
CA VAL A 14 -0.13 9.75 -8.79
C VAL A 14 -0.69 11.14 -8.49
N LEU A 15 -1.96 11.40 -8.82
CA LEU A 15 -2.61 12.69 -8.57
C LEU A 15 -2.70 13.00 -7.07
N HIS A 16 -2.98 11.99 -6.24
CA HIS A 16 -3.04 12.18 -4.80
C HIS A 16 -1.66 12.37 -4.18
N VAL A 17 -0.67 11.59 -4.61
CA VAL A 17 0.73 11.77 -4.20
C VAL A 17 1.26 13.14 -4.60
N MET A 18 0.91 13.66 -5.78
CA MET A 18 1.22 15.03 -6.18
C MET A 18 0.60 16.10 -5.28
N ARG A 19 -0.49 15.79 -4.57
CA ARG A 19 -1.11 16.69 -3.59
C ARG A 19 -0.47 16.59 -2.20
N LEU A 20 0.33 15.54 -1.95
CA LEU A 20 1.10 15.38 -0.72
C LEU A 20 2.40 16.21 -0.82
N GLY A 21 2.84 16.82 0.28
CA GLY A 21 4.03 17.67 0.26
C GLY A 21 5.32 16.84 0.13
N PHE A 22 6.32 17.35 -0.59
CA PHE A 22 7.63 16.68 -0.73
C PHE A 22 8.31 16.38 0.62
N ASP A 23 8.08 17.24 1.61
CA ASP A 23 8.53 17.04 2.99
C ASP A 23 7.87 15.84 3.68
N ASP A 24 6.61 15.55 3.34
CA ASP A 24 5.91 14.38 3.86
C ASP A 24 6.41 13.12 3.15
N MET A 25 6.66 13.19 1.82
CA MET A 25 7.12 12.06 1.03
C MET A 25 8.55 11.60 1.38
N ARG A 26 9.35 12.49 1.96
CA ARG A 26 10.69 12.20 2.48
C ARG A 26 10.73 12.10 4.00
N TRP A 27 9.58 12.10 4.68
CA TRP A 27 9.53 12.07 6.14
C TRP A 27 10.30 10.88 6.72
N HIS A 28 10.11 9.70 6.13
CA HIS A 28 10.78 8.45 6.53
C HIS A 28 12.31 8.52 6.53
N ARG A 29 12.90 9.42 5.73
CA ARG A 29 14.34 9.62 5.61
C ARG A 29 14.83 10.82 6.41
N ASP A 30 14.16 11.96 6.26
CA ASP A 30 14.68 13.25 6.71
C ASP A 30 14.27 13.58 8.15
N LYS A 31 13.12 13.05 8.61
CA LYS A 31 12.49 13.44 9.89
C LYS A 31 12.24 12.24 10.81
N HIS A 32 12.43 11.03 10.31
CA HIS A 32 12.28 9.81 11.07
C HIS A 32 13.36 9.71 12.15
N VAL A 33 12.96 9.32 13.36
CA VAL A 33 13.88 9.05 14.47
C VAL A 33 13.67 7.62 14.88
N GLU A 34 14.67 6.80 14.60
CA GLU A 34 14.70 5.41 15.02
C GLU A 34 14.83 5.31 16.54
N ILE A 35 14.07 4.40 17.12
CA ILE A 35 14.13 4.09 18.55
C ILE A 35 14.32 2.59 18.65
N ASP A 36 15.40 2.19 19.32
CA ASP A 36 15.77 0.79 19.48
C ASP A 36 14.60 -0.03 20.04
N ASP A 37 14.40 -1.20 19.45
CA ASP A 37 13.36 -2.18 19.81
C ASP A 37 11.89 -1.72 19.66
N VAL A 38 11.61 -0.63 18.92
CA VAL A 38 10.24 -0.16 18.68
C VAL A 38 9.94 0.00 17.19
N LEU A 39 8.91 -0.73 16.71
CA LEU A 39 8.38 -0.58 15.35
C LEU A 39 7.20 0.40 15.35
N ARG A 40 7.44 1.65 14.95
CA ARG A 40 6.42 2.71 14.83
C ARG A 40 5.98 2.94 13.39
N HIS A 41 6.83 2.57 12.45
CA HIS A 41 6.66 2.81 11.04
C HIS A 41 7.27 1.66 10.21
N PRO A 42 6.79 1.35 9.00
CA PRO A 42 7.39 0.33 8.13
C PRO A 42 8.89 0.53 7.87
N THR A 43 9.40 1.75 7.94
CA THR A 43 10.83 2.10 7.83
C THR A 43 11.68 1.53 8.97
N ASP A 44 11.08 1.23 10.13
CA ASP A 44 11.78 0.59 11.24
C ASP A 44 12.10 -0.89 10.97
N VAL A 45 11.40 -1.51 10.01
CA VAL A 45 11.52 -2.93 9.70
C VAL A 45 12.78 -3.19 8.86
N GLU A 46 13.48 -4.28 9.18
CA GLU A 46 14.75 -4.65 8.53
C GLU A 46 14.65 -4.74 7.00
N GLY A 47 13.52 -5.22 6.48
CA GLY A 47 13.29 -5.30 5.03
C GLY A 47 13.31 -3.92 4.34
N TRP A 48 12.79 -2.88 5.00
CA TRP A 48 12.84 -1.52 4.48
C TRP A 48 14.24 -0.94 4.56
N LYS A 49 14.93 -1.10 5.70
CA LYS A 49 16.32 -0.65 5.88
C LYS A 49 17.26 -1.27 4.84
N HIS A 50 17.09 -2.57 4.58
CA HIS A 50 17.83 -3.27 3.54
C HIS A 50 17.55 -2.70 2.14
N PHE A 51 16.28 -2.41 1.83
CA PHE A 51 15.90 -1.77 0.56
C PHE A 51 16.53 -0.38 0.41
N ASP A 52 16.40 0.49 1.41
CA ASP A 52 16.98 1.85 1.38
C ASP A 52 18.51 1.82 1.25
N SER A 53 19.18 0.84 1.88
CA SER A 53 20.63 0.67 1.73
C SER A 53 21.04 0.23 0.32
N ASN A 54 20.24 -0.58 -0.36
CA ASN A 54 20.51 -1.01 -1.74
C ASN A 54 20.13 0.05 -2.78
N PHE A 55 19.14 0.90 -2.46
CA PHE A 55 18.57 1.91 -3.36
C PHE A 55 18.55 3.30 -2.71
N PRO A 56 19.72 3.89 -2.37
CA PRO A 56 19.77 5.17 -1.64
C PRO A 56 19.18 6.34 -2.42
N ASN A 57 19.21 6.28 -3.75
CA ASN A 57 18.56 7.27 -4.62
C ASN A 57 17.04 7.19 -4.56
N PHE A 58 16.48 6.02 -4.22
CA PHE A 58 15.04 5.84 -4.11
C PHE A 58 14.49 6.72 -3.00
N ALA A 59 15.05 6.61 -1.80
CA ALA A 59 14.63 7.38 -0.63
C ALA A 59 14.89 8.90 -0.75
N PHE A 60 15.83 9.32 -1.61
CA PHE A 60 16.16 10.74 -1.80
C PHE A 60 15.14 11.48 -2.65
N ASP A 61 14.61 10.82 -3.68
CA ASP A 61 13.69 11.43 -4.63
C ASP A 61 12.25 11.40 -4.06
N PRO A 62 11.63 12.57 -3.81
CA PRO A 62 10.27 12.63 -3.28
C PRO A 62 9.20 12.07 -4.25
N TRP A 63 9.57 11.81 -5.51
CA TRP A 63 8.69 11.19 -6.49
C TRP A 63 8.64 9.66 -6.38
N ASN A 64 9.56 9.05 -5.64
CA ASN A 64 9.56 7.62 -5.39
C ASN A 64 8.66 7.27 -4.21
N VAL A 65 7.72 6.36 -4.45
CA VAL A 65 6.66 6.01 -3.49
C VAL A 65 6.77 4.55 -3.09
N CYS A 66 6.90 4.31 -1.78
CA CYS A 66 6.68 3.02 -1.15
C CYS A 66 5.20 2.89 -0.79
N LEU A 67 4.52 1.97 -1.48
CA LEU A 67 3.13 1.64 -1.20
C LEU A 67 3.04 0.37 -0.35
N GLY A 68 2.37 0.50 0.79
CA GLY A 68 1.90 -0.62 1.57
C GLY A 68 0.68 -1.25 0.93
N LEU A 69 0.65 -2.59 0.89
CA LEU A 69 -0.50 -3.34 0.39
C LEU A 69 -1.15 -4.09 1.54
N ALA A 70 -2.45 -3.92 1.71
CA ALA A 70 -3.25 -4.63 2.69
C ALA A 70 -4.47 -5.26 2.01
N SER A 71 -4.75 -6.53 2.31
CA SER A 71 -5.98 -7.18 1.86
C SER A 71 -6.75 -7.74 3.05
N ASN A 72 -8.06 -7.51 3.10
CA ASN A 72 -8.94 -8.18 4.06
C ASN A 72 -10.10 -8.85 3.34
N GLY A 73 -10.48 -10.04 3.84
CA GLY A 73 -11.61 -10.80 3.35
C GLY A 73 -12.87 -10.37 4.06
N PHE A 74 -13.75 -9.66 3.36
CA PHE A 74 -15.09 -9.38 3.84
C PHE A 74 -16.08 -10.36 3.19
N ASN A 75 -16.93 -10.99 3.99
CA ASN A 75 -18.12 -11.69 3.48
C ASN A 75 -19.34 -10.78 3.67
N PRO A 76 -19.77 -10.04 2.62
CA PRO A 76 -20.90 -9.13 2.73
C PRO A 76 -22.25 -9.84 2.95
N PHE A 77 -22.32 -11.16 2.78
CA PHE A 77 -23.54 -11.95 2.90
C PHE A 77 -23.72 -12.60 4.28
N GLY A 78 -22.81 -12.33 5.23
CA GLY A 78 -22.87 -12.91 6.57
C GLY A 78 -22.64 -14.43 6.60
N GLN A 79 -22.68 -15.00 7.81
CA GLN A 79 -22.31 -16.39 8.13
C GLN A 79 -23.12 -17.48 7.38
N MET A 80 -24.14 -17.11 6.60
CA MET A 80 -25.10 -18.04 5.98
C MET A 80 -24.95 -18.23 4.46
N SER A 81 -24.06 -17.49 3.80
CA SER A 81 -23.74 -17.68 2.38
C SER A 81 -22.22 -17.79 2.22
N THR A 82 -21.74 -19.01 1.94
CA THR A 82 -20.34 -19.32 1.62
C THR A 82 -20.06 -19.28 0.12
N SER A 83 -21.00 -18.78 -0.68
CA SER A 83 -20.92 -18.87 -2.14
C SER A 83 -19.81 -17.97 -2.70
N TYR A 84 -19.60 -16.79 -2.11
CA TYR A 84 -18.61 -15.80 -2.56
C TYR A 84 -18.09 -14.94 -1.39
N SER A 85 -16.78 -14.69 -1.40
CA SER A 85 -16.05 -13.76 -0.53
C SER A 85 -15.55 -12.59 -1.36
N LEU A 86 -15.56 -11.38 -0.78
CA LEU A 86 -15.08 -10.15 -1.41
C LEU A 86 -13.82 -9.67 -0.71
N TRP A 87 -12.69 -9.74 -1.39
CA TRP A 87 -11.41 -9.30 -0.87
C TRP A 87 -11.10 -7.92 -1.43
N HIS A 88 -10.97 -6.96 -0.54
CA HIS A 88 -10.55 -5.61 -0.90
C HIS A 88 -9.04 -5.53 -0.77
N VAL A 89 -8.36 -5.07 -1.81
CA VAL A 89 -6.94 -4.73 -1.76
C VAL A 89 -6.83 -3.22 -1.63
N MET A 90 -6.23 -2.77 -0.53
CA MET A 90 -5.98 -1.38 -0.19
C MET A 90 -4.49 -1.07 -0.37
N LEU A 91 -4.20 0.10 -0.92
CA LEU A 91 -2.86 0.66 -1.01
C LEU A 91 -2.73 1.86 -0.06
N LEU A 92 -1.58 1.97 0.61
CA LEU A 92 -1.27 3.02 1.57
C LEU A 92 0.10 3.65 1.24
N PRO A 93 0.24 4.98 1.17
CA PRO A 93 1.53 5.63 0.96
C PRO A 93 2.34 5.62 2.26
N TYR A 94 3.26 4.66 2.39
CA TYR A 94 4.12 4.52 3.57
C TYR A 94 5.28 5.51 3.59
N ASN A 95 5.46 6.35 2.59
CA ASN A 95 6.37 7.49 2.71
C ASN A 95 5.96 8.49 3.80
N LEU A 96 4.64 8.58 4.05
CA LEU A 96 4.04 9.57 4.92
C LEU A 96 4.31 9.28 6.40
N PRO A 97 4.33 10.31 7.27
CA PRO A 97 4.42 10.10 8.69
C PRO A 97 3.26 9.26 9.24
N PRO A 98 3.42 8.56 10.38
CA PRO A 98 2.43 7.67 10.96
C PRO A 98 1.03 8.28 11.11
N TRP A 99 0.96 9.56 11.51
CA TRP A 99 -0.30 10.28 11.71
C TRP A 99 -1.00 10.71 10.40
N LYS A 100 -0.30 10.63 9.26
CA LYS A 100 -0.87 10.84 7.92
C LYS A 100 -1.12 9.53 7.19
N CYS A 101 -0.19 8.57 7.22
CA CYS A 101 -0.31 7.34 6.43
C CYS A 101 -1.56 6.53 6.79
N MET A 102 -2.00 6.56 8.06
CA MET A 102 -3.20 5.84 8.54
C MET A 102 -4.52 6.60 8.37
N LYS A 103 -4.53 7.79 7.75
CA LYS A 103 -5.78 8.51 7.48
C LYS A 103 -6.55 7.82 6.36
N GLU A 104 -7.85 7.66 6.54
CA GLU A 104 -8.75 7.04 5.54
C GLU A 104 -8.67 7.73 4.17
N THR A 105 -8.43 9.05 4.14
CA THR A 105 -8.26 9.82 2.90
C THR A 105 -7.02 9.43 2.09
N ASN A 106 -6.10 8.68 2.69
CA ASN A 106 -4.87 8.19 2.06
C ASN A 106 -4.95 6.69 1.70
N PHE A 107 -6.10 6.05 1.91
CA PHE A 107 -6.30 4.66 1.51
C PHE A 107 -6.87 4.61 0.10
N PHE A 108 -6.24 3.83 -0.76
CA PHE A 108 -6.72 3.61 -2.13
C PHE A 108 -7.21 2.18 -2.29
N MET A 109 -8.50 2.04 -2.58
CA MET A 109 -9.05 0.75 -2.97
C MET A 109 -8.61 0.43 -4.41
N SER A 110 -7.80 -0.60 -4.56
CA SER A 110 -7.14 -0.95 -5.83
C SER A 110 -7.83 -2.09 -6.57
N LEU A 111 -8.26 -3.13 -5.84
CA LEU A 111 -8.83 -4.34 -6.41
C LEU A 111 -9.91 -4.91 -5.51
N LEU A 112 -10.97 -5.40 -6.15
CA LEU A 112 -12.03 -6.20 -5.53
C LEU A 112 -11.95 -7.60 -6.13
N ILE A 113 -11.48 -8.57 -5.34
CA ILE A 113 -11.41 -9.97 -5.75
C ILE A 113 -12.66 -10.66 -5.23
N LEU A 114 -13.56 -11.00 -6.15
CA LEU A 114 -14.68 -11.89 -5.88
C LEU A 114 -14.21 -13.33 -6.07
N SER A 115 -14.23 -14.12 -5.00
CA SER A 115 -13.87 -15.53 -5.05
C SER A 115 -14.69 -16.35 -4.06
N PRO A 116 -15.11 -17.59 -4.39
CA PRO A 116 -15.74 -18.50 -3.43
C PRO A 116 -14.88 -18.80 -2.19
N ARG A 117 -13.55 -18.62 -2.29
CA ARG A 117 -12.60 -18.88 -1.20
C ARG A 117 -11.59 -17.75 -1.08
N SER A 118 -10.92 -17.67 0.07
CA SER A 118 -9.77 -16.78 0.24
C SER A 118 -8.73 -17.04 -0.85
N PRO A 119 -8.12 -15.99 -1.45
CA PRO A 119 -7.01 -16.16 -2.39
C PRO A 119 -5.80 -16.83 -1.73
N GLY A 120 -5.69 -16.81 -0.40
CA GLY A 120 -4.68 -17.57 0.33
C GLY A 120 -3.26 -17.30 -0.18
N ARG A 121 -2.57 -18.36 -0.63
CA ARG A 121 -1.22 -18.27 -1.19
C ARG A 121 -1.17 -17.71 -2.62
N GLU A 122 -2.28 -17.71 -3.35
CA GLU A 122 -2.39 -17.27 -4.74
C GLU A 122 -2.73 -15.78 -4.86
N ILE A 123 -2.62 -15.01 -3.77
CA ILE A 123 -2.88 -13.57 -3.80
C ILE A 123 -1.92 -12.84 -4.75
N ASP A 124 -0.70 -13.35 -4.88
CA ASP A 124 0.33 -12.87 -5.81
C ASP A 124 -0.13 -12.85 -7.27
N VAL A 125 -0.91 -13.84 -7.72
CA VAL A 125 -1.51 -13.87 -9.07
C VAL A 125 -2.43 -12.67 -9.32
N TYR A 126 -3.19 -12.27 -8.30
CA TYR A 126 -4.08 -11.11 -8.38
C TYR A 126 -3.35 -9.78 -8.20
N LEU A 127 -2.15 -9.79 -7.61
CA LEU A 127 -1.29 -8.62 -7.38
C LEU A 127 -0.27 -8.39 -8.49
N GLN A 128 0.01 -9.39 -9.34
CA GLN A 128 0.86 -9.24 -10.51
C GLN A 128 0.47 -8.03 -11.38
N PRO A 129 -0.82 -7.68 -11.53
CA PRO A 129 -1.24 -6.42 -12.11
C PRO A 129 -0.71 -5.10 -11.56
N THR A 130 -0.37 -5.06 -10.28
CA THR A 130 0.05 -3.89 -9.51
C THR A 130 1.57 -3.82 -9.32
N ILE A 131 2.27 -4.85 -9.78
CA ILE A 131 3.73 -4.95 -9.77
C ILE A 131 4.16 -4.82 -11.23
N ASP A 132 4.84 -3.73 -11.56
CA ASP A 132 5.50 -3.58 -12.88
C ASP A 132 6.84 -4.33 -12.91
#